data_AF-A0A533Z736-F1
#
_entry.id   AF-A0A533Z736-F1
#
_cell.length_a   1.000
_cell.length_b   1.000
_cell.length_c   1.000
_cell.angle_alpha   90.00
_cell.angle_beta   90.00
_cell.angle_gamma   90.00
#
_symmetry.space_group_name_H-M   'P 1'
#
loop_
_entity.id
_entity.type
_entity.pdbx_description
1 polymer ?
#
loop_
_entity_poly.entity_id
_entity_poly.type
_entity_poly.pdbx_seq_one_letter_code
_entity_poly.pdbx_strand_id
1 'polypeptide(L)'
;MGESREASETAGTVVTTVEDFDRLTADALPNLLDRATTHTRRFLRETGQWADDISHEKLALRWGYEFLERFLVCGRAEVPCRPFLLLDSLIAKYFSQAEPLCYHQGLLSPLGRFLDGLTSRAVVSRDALMALFYHLYGFGQGQVVKVLGLGAAESQRVYKNFERWRRTGWERAMTEIGITDEDLQEIEDQKHRGKNFDAETERLIRTIQSHYRKSEPQHFPCLSRQQWTDLFDQGYGYDYRAWHLALCRDCLVEVYLLRQDRTDDRPPAIDLQVRPLLKGKVVSFVLKHRGEANGSGRAQRVSAWPP
;
A
#
# COMPACT_ATOMS: atom_id res chain seq x y z
N MET A 1 -11.71 -42.61 10.33
CA MET A 1 -11.50 -42.03 11.69
C MET A 1 -10.03 -42.12 12.15
N GLY A 2 -9.04 -42.23 11.26
CA GLY A 2 -7.60 -42.27 11.60
C GLY A 2 -6.79 -41.08 11.03
N GLU A 3 -7.14 -40.58 9.85
CA GLU A 3 -6.36 -39.55 9.12
C GLU A 3 -6.40 -38.15 9.77
N SER A 4 -7.49 -37.77 10.44
CA SER A 4 -7.61 -36.44 11.07
C SER A 4 -6.72 -36.25 12.31
N ARG A 5 -6.16 -37.32 12.88
CA ARG A 5 -5.33 -37.24 14.10
C ARG A 5 -3.85 -37.00 13.78
N GLU A 6 -3.30 -37.72 12.79
CA GLU A 6 -1.90 -37.54 12.33
C GLU A 6 -1.66 -36.17 11.66
N ALA A 7 -2.63 -35.67 10.89
CA ALA A 7 -2.55 -34.34 10.27
C ALA A 7 -2.59 -33.18 11.30
N SER A 8 -3.16 -33.43 12.49
CA SER A 8 -3.21 -32.45 13.58
C SER A 8 -1.94 -32.44 14.43
N GLU A 9 -1.24 -33.56 14.57
CA GLU A 9 0.02 -33.67 15.33
C GLU A 9 1.20 -33.05 14.56
N THR A 10 1.25 -33.23 13.24
CA THR A 10 2.29 -32.65 12.37
C THR A 10 2.18 -31.12 12.19
N ALA A 11 0.97 -30.56 12.31
CA ALA A 11 0.75 -29.11 12.23
C ALA A 11 1.31 -28.33 13.44
N GLY A 12 1.54 -29.01 14.57
CA GLY A 12 2.06 -28.41 15.80
C GLY A 12 3.59 -28.41 15.90
N THR A 13 4.29 -29.14 15.04
CA THR A 13 5.75 -29.31 15.10
C THR A 13 6.46 -27.99 14.86
N VAL A 14 7.22 -27.56 15.87
CA VAL A 14 8.09 -26.37 15.78
C VAL A 14 9.46 -26.82 15.33
N VAL A 15 9.97 -26.14 14.33
CA VAL A 15 11.32 -26.33 13.79
C VAL A 15 12.15 -25.13 14.19
N THR A 16 13.35 -25.38 14.72
CA THR A 16 14.24 -24.33 15.26
C THR A 16 15.51 -24.11 14.46
N THR A 17 15.86 -25.03 13.55
CA THR A 17 17.04 -24.93 12.67
C THR A 17 16.66 -25.07 11.20
N VAL A 18 17.51 -24.59 10.30
CA VAL A 18 17.29 -24.70 8.85
C VAL A 18 17.41 -26.15 8.40
N GLU A 19 18.31 -26.93 9.02
CA GLU A 19 18.52 -28.34 8.73
C GLU A 19 17.30 -29.19 9.11
N ASP A 20 16.66 -28.89 10.25
CA ASP A 20 15.42 -29.57 10.65
C ASP A 20 14.25 -29.18 9.74
N PHE A 21 14.26 -27.96 9.19
CA PHE A 21 13.25 -27.50 8.22
C PHE A 21 13.39 -28.27 6.91
N ASP A 22 14.61 -28.35 6.37
CA ASP A 22 14.89 -29.08 5.13
C ASP A 22 14.57 -30.57 5.27
N ARG A 23 14.86 -31.18 6.42
CA ARG A 23 14.53 -32.58 6.69
C ARG A 23 13.02 -32.82 6.75
N LEU A 24 12.30 -32.01 7.54
CA LEU A 24 10.85 -32.14 7.68
C LEU A 24 10.15 -31.91 6.34
N THR A 25 10.56 -30.90 5.58
CA THR A 25 9.95 -30.59 4.28
C THR A 25 10.23 -31.66 3.22
N ALA A 26 11.40 -32.28 3.24
CA ALA A 26 11.71 -33.43 2.38
C ALA A 26 10.85 -34.65 2.73
N ASP A 27 10.73 -34.97 4.02
CA ASP A 27 9.98 -36.14 4.50
C ASP A 27 8.46 -35.96 4.31
N ALA A 28 7.96 -34.73 4.46
CA ALA A 28 6.54 -34.40 4.40
C ALA A 28 6.09 -33.79 3.06
N LEU A 29 6.92 -33.84 2.01
CA LEU A 29 6.64 -33.18 0.74
C LEU A 29 5.26 -33.55 0.13
N PRO A 30 4.84 -34.84 0.10
CA PRO A 30 3.52 -35.20 -0.41
C PRO A 30 2.38 -34.58 0.40
N ASN A 31 2.53 -34.52 1.73
CA ASN A 31 1.54 -33.96 2.64
C ASN A 31 1.44 -32.44 2.50
N LEU A 32 2.56 -31.75 2.29
CA LEU A 32 2.60 -30.32 2.04
C LEU A 32 1.92 -29.97 0.70
N LEU A 33 2.17 -30.76 -0.35
CA LEU A 33 1.52 -30.59 -1.66
C LEU A 33 0.02 -30.81 -1.59
N ASP A 34 -0.43 -31.88 -0.93
CA ASP A 34 -1.85 -32.18 -0.77
C ASP A 34 -2.55 -31.06 0.02
N ARG A 35 -1.90 -30.56 1.07
CA ARG A 35 -2.40 -29.42 1.85
C ARG A 35 -2.53 -28.15 1.01
N ALA A 36 -1.51 -27.80 0.24
CA ALA A 36 -1.54 -26.62 -0.64
C ALA A 36 -2.64 -26.71 -1.70
N THR A 37 -2.81 -27.90 -2.29
CA THR A 37 -3.86 -28.19 -3.28
C THR A 37 -5.24 -28.11 -2.64
N THR A 38 -5.42 -28.67 -1.45
CA THR A 38 -6.69 -28.66 -0.71
C THR A 38 -7.09 -27.24 -0.30
N HIS A 39 -6.14 -26.42 0.17
CA HIS A 39 -6.38 -25.02 0.46
C HIS A 39 -6.78 -24.22 -0.79
N THR A 40 -6.11 -24.47 -1.92
CA THR A 40 -6.45 -23.84 -3.21
C THR A 40 -7.87 -24.20 -3.65
N ARG A 41 -8.21 -25.49 -3.62
CA ARG A 41 -9.56 -25.97 -3.96
C ARG A 41 -10.61 -25.34 -3.05
N ARG A 42 -10.33 -25.29 -1.75
CA ARG A 42 -11.22 -24.68 -0.75
C ARG A 42 -11.45 -23.21 -1.06
N PHE A 43 -10.38 -22.44 -1.30
CA PHE A 43 -10.50 -21.02 -1.63
C PHE A 43 -11.34 -20.79 -2.90
N LEU A 44 -11.04 -21.50 -3.99
CA LEU A 44 -11.80 -21.37 -5.25
C LEU A 44 -13.28 -21.74 -5.10
N ARG A 45 -13.60 -22.71 -4.23
CA ARG A 45 -14.99 -23.06 -3.90
C ARG A 45 -15.67 -21.95 -3.09
N GLU A 46 -15.00 -21.43 -2.06
CA GLU A 46 -15.54 -20.37 -1.20
C GLU A 46 -15.75 -19.05 -1.96
N THR A 47 -14.94 -18.77 -3.00
CA THR A 47 -15.08 -17.58 -3.85
C THR A 47 -16.00 -17.77 -5.07
N GLY A 48 -16.61 -18.95 -5.23
CA GLY A 48 -17.49 -19.27 -6.36
C GLY A 48 -16.78 -19.38 -7.72
N GLN A 49 -15.45 -19.55 -7.72
CA GLN A 49 -14.62 -19.69 -8.91
C GLN A 49 -14.34 -21.16 -9.30
N TRP A 50 -15.02 -22.12 -8.66
CA TRP A 50 -14.80 -23.55 -8.85
C TRP A 50 -15.95 -24.22 -9.61
N ALA A 51 -15.63 -24.99 -10.66
CA ALA A 51 -16.63 -25.65 -11.51
C ALA A 51 -16.63 -27.19 -11.46
N ASP A 52 -15.96 -27.80 -10.47
CA ASP A 52 -15.84 -29.27 -10.30
C ASP A 52 -15.49 -30.03 -11.61
N ASP A 53 -14.54 -29.49 -12.39
CA ASP A 53 -14.06 -30.08 -13.64
C ASP A 53 -12.57 -30.45 -13.60
N ILE A 54 -12.12 -31.21 -14.61
CA ILE A 54 -10.72 -31.67 -14.73
C ILE A 54 -9.75 -30.49 -14.88
N SER A 55 -10.19 -29.37 -15.45
CA SER A 55 -9.34 -28.18 -15.68
C SER A 55 -9.03 -27.48 -14.36
N HIS A 56 -10.03 -27.32 -13.49
CA HIS A 56 -9.89 -26.74 -12.16
C HIS A 56 -9.10 -27.65 -11.22
N GLU A 57 -9.25 -28.98 -11.33
CA GLU A 57 -8.39 -29.93 -10.60
C GLU A 57 -6.92 -29.82 -11.03
N LYS A 58 -6.65 -29.71 -12.34
CA LYS A 58 -5.29 -29.44 -12.84
C LYS A 58 -4.75 -28.08 -12.39
N LEU A 59 -5.60 -27.06 -12.34
CA LEU A 59 -5.24 -25.74 -11.86
C LEU A 59 -4.87 -25.76 -10.37
N ALA A 60 -5.69 -26.41 -9.53
CA ALA A 60 -5.42 -26.56 -8.11
C ALA A 60 -4.10 -27.28 -7.84
N LEU A 61 -3.81 -28.35 -8.60
CA LEU A 61 -2.52 -29.05 -8.51
C LEU A 61 -1.36 -28.14 -8.93
N ARG A 62 -1.49 -27.43 -10.06
CA ARG A 62 -0.46 -26.50 -10.53
C ARG A 62 -0.15 -25.42 -9.50
N TRP A 63 -1.17 -24.81 -8.92
CA TRP A 63 -1.00 -23.82 -7.85
C TRP A 63 -0.44 -24.44 -6.57
N GLY A 64 -0.84 -25.67 -6.23
CA GLY A 64 -0.25 -26.43 -5.13
C GLY A 64 1.27 -26.57 -5.27
N TYR A 65 1.76 -26.92 -6.47
CA TYR A 65 3.20 -26.96 -6.75
C TYR A 65 3.87 -25.58 -6.63
N GLU A 66 3.24 -24.54 -7.18
CA GLU A 66 3.77 -23.17 -7.13
C GLU A 66 3.89 -22.64 -5.69
N PHE A 67 2.88 -22.88 -4.85
CA PHE A 67 2.94 -22.52 -3.43
C PHE A 67 4.01 -23.28 -2.68
N LEU A 68 4.15 -24.57 -2.96
CA LEU A 68 5.16 -25.40 -2.33
C LEU A 68 6.57 -24.95 -2.72
N GLU A 69 6.82 -24.65 -3.99
CA GLU A 69 8.09 -24.11 -4.45
C GLU A 69 8.44 -22.78 -3.75
N ARG A 70 7.49 -21.83 -3.72
CA ARG A 70 7.68 -20.55 -3.01
C ARG A 70 7.97 -20.78 -1.53
N PHE A 71 7.24 -21.69 -0.89
CA PHE A 71 7.42 -22.05 0.50
C PHE A 71 8.81 -22.65 0.79
N LEU A 72 9.32 -23.52 -0.08
CA LEU A 72 10.67 -24.09 0.05
C LEU A 72 11.77 -23.02 -0.09
N VAL A 73 11.54 -22.01 -0.94
CA VAL A 73 12.48 -20.89 -1.13
C VAL A 73 12.49 -19.95 0.09
N CYS A 74 11.32 -19.53 0.59
CA CYS A 74 11.25 -18.53 1.66
C CYS A 74 11.25 -19.11 3.08
N GLY A 75 10.84 -20.37 3.26
CA GLY A 75 10.59 -20.97 4.58
C GLY A 75 11.83 -21.06 5.46
N ARG A 76 13.02 -21.19 4.86
CA ARG A 76 14.31 -21.18 5.57
C ARG A 76 14.58 -19.87 6.32
N ALA A 77 14.12 -18.75 5.78
CA ALA A 77 14.31 -17.43 6.39
C ALA A 77 13.35 -17.17 7.57
N GLU A 78 12.33 -18.01 7.73
CA GLU A 78 11.27 -17.85 8.72
C GLU A 78 11.49 -18.75 9.95
N VAL A 79 12.57 -19.54 9.99
CA VAL A 79 12.96 -20.35 11.15
C VAL A 79 13.33 -19.44 12.34
N PRO A 80 12.84 -19.69 13.57
CA PRO A 80 12.02 -20.83 14.00
C PRO A 80 10.54 -20.71 13.60
N CYS A 81 9.97 -21.78 13.05
CA CYS A 81 8.60 -21.77 12.53
C CYS A 81 7.84 -23.09 12.75
N ARG A 82 6.54 -23.09 12.44
CA ARG A 82 5.72 -24.29 12.29
C ARG A 82 5.43 -24.48 10.80
N PRO A 83 6.15 -25.36 10.08
CA PRO A 83 6.15 -25.42 8.61
C PRO A 83 4.77 -25.48 7.96
N PHE A 84 3.86 -26.32 8.47
CA PHE A 84 2.50 -26.44 7.95
C PHE A 84 1.66 -25.17 8.13
N LEU A 85 1.75 -24.51 9.30
CA LEU A 85 1.05 -23.24 9.55
C LEU A 85 1.66 -22.09 8.75
N LEU A 86 2.98 -22.12 8.54
CA LEU A 86 3.67 -21.15 7.69
C LEU A 86 3.21 -21.28 6.23
N LEU A 87 3.08 -22.50 5.72
CA LEU A 87 2.52 -22.77 4.39
C LEU A 87 1.07 -22.26 4.28
N ASP A 88 0.21 -22.57 5.24
CA ASP A 88 -1.18 -22.08 5.26
C ASP A 88 -1.23 -20.54 5.25
N SER A 89 -0.37 -19.90 6.03
CA SER A 89 -0.27 -18.44 6.12
C SER A 89 0.22 -17.82 4.81
N LEU A 90 1.17 -18.46 4.12
CA LEU A 90 1.66 -18.02 2.82
C LEU A 90 0.58 -18.10 1.75
N ILE A 91 -0.16 -19.21 1.72
CA ILE A 91 -1.27 -19.42 0.77
C ILE A 91 -2.39 -18.41 1.03
N ALA A 92 -2.80 -18.24 2.30
CA ALA A 92 -3.80 -17.24 2.68
C ALA A 92 -3.35 -15.82 2.29
N LYS A 93 -2.08 -15.48 2.54
CA LYS A 93 -1.51 -14.19 2.14
C LYS A 93 -1.57 -14.00 0.62
N TYR A 94 -1.27 -15.04 -0.16
CA TYR A 94 -1.35 -14.96 -1.62
C TYR A 94 -2.77 -14.73 -2.11
N PHE A 95 -3.75 -15.48 -1.59
CA PHE A 95 -5.15 -15.31 -1.99
C PHE A 95 -5.80 -14.03 -1.48
N SER A 96 -5.29 -13.48 -0.38
CA SER A 96 -5.70 -12.16 0.12
C SER A 96 -5.11 -11.00 -0.69
N GLN A 97 -4.14 -11.25 -1.57
CA GLN A 97 -3.66 -10.23 -2.48
C GLN A 97 -4.72 -10.02 -3.56
N ALA A 98 -5.03 -8.75 -3.81
CA ALA A 98 -5.90 -8.40 -4.93
C ALA A 98 -5.31 -8.97 -6.23
N GLU A 99 -6.17 -9.49 -7.12
CA GLU A 99 -5.75 -9.98 -8.44
C GLU A 99 -4.82 -8.95 -9.08
N PRO A 100 -3.57 -9.32 -9.44
CA PRO A 100 -2.65 -8.31 -9.93
C PRO A 100 -3.27 -7.66 -11.18
N LEU A 101 -3.38 -6.34 -11.15
CA LEU A 101 -3.79 -5.49 -12.26
C LEU A 101 -2.82 -5.56 -13.47
N CYS A 102 -1.89 -6.53 -13.46
CA CYS A 102 -0.73 -6.67 -14.33
C CYS A 102 -1.06 -6.85 -15.82
N TYR A 103 -2.32 -7.07 -16.18
CA TYR A 103 -2.77 -7.13 -17.57
C TYR A 103 -3.51 -5.86 -18.05
N HIS A 104 -3.77 -4.90 -17.16
CA HIS A 104 -4.37 -3.64 -17.57
C HIS A 104 -3.32 -2.79 -18.30
N GLN A 105 -3.50 -2.56 -19.60
CA GLN A 105 -2.52 -1.88 -20.45
C GLN A 105 -2.02 -0.54 -19.89
N GLY A 106 -2.90 0.23 -19.25
CA GLY A 106 -2.53 1.51 -18.63
C GLY A 106 -1.62 1.39 -17.40
N LEU A 107 -1.51 0.21 -16.79
CA LEU A 107 -0.70 -0.06 -15.60
C LEU A 107 0.66 -0.68 -15.93
N LEU A 108 0.94 -0.90 -17.21
CA LEU A 108 2.26 -1.32 -17.69
C LEU A 108 3.23 -0.14 -17.89
N SER A 109 2.72 1.10 -17.93
CA SER A 109 3.56 2.30 -18.00
C SER A 109 4.29 2.56 -16.67
N PRO A 110 5.41 3.30 -16.65
CA PRO A 110 6.08 3.69 -15.41
C PRO A 110 5.14 4.37 -14.41
N LEU A 111 4.32 5.33 -14.87
CA LEU A 111 3.31 5.99 -14.05
C LEU A 111 2.28 5.00 -13.48
N GLY A 112 1.80 4.08 -14.32
CA GLY A 112 0.83 3.08 -13.92
C GLY A 112 1.36 2.11 -12.87
N ARG A 113 2.55 1.54 -13.12
CA ARG A 113 3.25 0.66 -12.16
C ARG A 113 3.54 1.37 -10.85
N PHE A 114 3.92 2.65 -10.91
CA PHE A 114 4.17 3.48 -9.74
C PHE A 114 2.91 3.66 -8.88
N LEU A 115 1.79 4.06 -9.49
CA LEU A 115 0.53 4.29 -8.78
C LEU A 115 -0.06 2.98 -8.22
N ASP A 116 -0.04 1.90 -8.99
CA ASP A 116 -0.51 0.59 -8.55
C ASP A 116 0.34 0.05 -7.41
N GLY A 117 1.67 0.06 -7.58
CA GLY A 117 2.61 -0.42 -6.58
C GLY A 117 2.52 0.35 -5.26
N LEU A 118 2.40 1.69 -5.30
CA LEU A 118 2.19 2.49 -4.09
C LEU A 118 0.87 2.13 -3.40
N THR A 119 -0.21 1.92 -4.16
CA THR A 119 -1.52 1.59 -3.59
C THR A 119 -1.54 0.18 -3.02
N SER A 120 -0.94 -0.79 -3.72
CA SER A 120 -0.70 -2.15 -3.25
C SER A 120 0.04 -2.15 -1.93
N ARG A 121 1.13 -1.38 -1.85
CA ARG A 121 1.93 -1.27 -0.61
C ARG A 121 1.13 -0.64 0.53
N ALA A 122 0.27 0.32 0.24
CA ALA A 122 -0.58 0.96 1.25
C ALA A 122 -1.55 -0.03 1.91
N VAL A 123 -2.01 -1.06 1.20
CA VAL A 123 -2.90 -2.11 1.77
C VAL A 123 -2.25 -2.77 2.99
N VAL A 124 -0.95 -3.02 2.93
CA VAL A 124 -0.20 -3.78 3.95
C VAL A 124 0.72 -2.91 4.81
N SER A 125 0.83 -1.61 4.53
CA SER A 125 1.75 -0.71 5.23
C SER A 125 1.08 0.60 5.60
N ARG A 126 0.95 0.85 6.90
CA ARG A 126 0.45 2.13 7.41
C ARG A 126 1.33 3.32 7.03
N ASP A 127 2.64 3.09 6.96
CA ASP A 127 3.59 4.14 6.55
C ASP A 127 3.33 4.57 5.10
N ALA A 128 3.13 3.59 4.20
CA ALA A 128 2.77 3.85 2.80
C ALA A 128 1.38 4.50 2.67
N LEU A 129 0.39 4.04 3.43
CA LEU A 129 -0.95 4.63 3.43
C LEU A 129 -0.93 6.11 3.84
N MET A 130 -0.20 6.47 4.89
CA MET A 130 -0.06 7.88 5.28
C MET A 130 0.70 8.68 4.22
N ALA A 131 1.71 8.08 3.58
CA ALA A 131 2.46 8.72 2.51
C ALA A 131 1.66 8.90 1.21
N LEU A 132 0.60 8.12 0.96
CA LEU A 132 -0.25 8.29 -0.23
C LEU A 132 -0.86 9.69 -0.32
N PHE A 133 -1.23 10.29 0.81
CA PHE A 133 -1.73 11.68 0.82
C PHE A 133 -0.71 12.66 0.24
N TYR A 134 0.57 12.43 0.52
CA TYR A 134 1.66 13.22 -0.05
C TYR A 134 1.91 12.85 -1.51
N HIS A 135 2.01 11.56 -1.83
CA HIS A 135 2.31 11.09 -3.18
C HIS A 135 1.24 11.46 -4.19
N LEU A 136 -0.05 11.50 -3.81
CA LEU A 136 -1.16 11.79 -4.72
C LEU A 136 -1.59 13.27 -4.70
N TYR A 137 -1.50 13.96 -3.55
CA TYR A 137 -2.07 15.30 -3.38
C TYR A 137 -1.08 16.33 -2.81
N GLY A 138 0.17 15.96 -2.58
CA GLY A 138 1.19 16.84 -1.99
C GLY A 138 0.96 17.16 -0.50
N PHE A 139 0.05 16.46 0.17
CA PHE A 139 -0.28 16.77 1.58
C PHE A 139 0.87 16.40 2.52
N GLY A 140 1.39 17.39 3.24
CA GLY A 140 2.34 17.18 4.32
C GLY A 140 1.69 16.58 5.58
N GLN A 141 2.52 16.13 6.52
CA GLN A 141 2.08 15.50 7.77
C GLN A 141 1.00 16.31 8.52
N GLY A 142 1.18 17.63 8.62
CA GLY A 142 0.22 18.51 9.29
C GLY A 142 -1.14 18.60 8.59
N GLN A 143 -1.16 18.59 7.25
CA GLN A 143 -2.40 18.58 6.46
C GLN A 143 -3.12 17.23 6.62
N VAL A 144 -2.39 16.12 6.63
CA VAL A 144 -2.94 14.78 6.91
C VAL A 144 -3.57 14.74 8.32
N VAL A 145 -2.88 15.26 9.33
CA VAL A 145 -3.42 15.35 10.71
C VAL A 145 -4.70 16.17 10.75
N LYS A 146 -4.74 17.31 10.05
CA LYS A 146 -5.92 18.18 10.00
C LYS A 146 -7.10 17.52 9.29
N VAL A 147 -6.89 16.91 8.12
CA VAL A 147 -7.97 16.32 7.31
C VAL A 147 -8.53 15.05 7.94
N LEU A 148 -7.66 14.25 8.59
CA LEU A 148 -8.09 13.06 9.34
C LEU A 148 -8.66 13.40 10.73
N GLY A 149 -8.62 14.67 11.15
CA GLY A 149 -9.18 15.13 12.41
C GLY A 149 -8.57 14.47 13.64
N LEU A 150 -7.24 14.36 13.65
CA LEU A 150 -6.49 13.65 14.68
C LEU A 150 -6.19 14.55 15.88
N GLY A 151 -6.23 13.94 17.07
CA GLY A 151 -5.80 14.57 18.31
C GLY A 151 -4.27 14.62 18.43
N ALA A 152 -3.79 15.18 19.54
CA ALA A 152 -2.35 15.35 19.78
C ALA A 152 -1.60 14.01 19.78
N ALA A 153 -2.18 12.96 20.40
CA ALA A 153 -1.57 11.64 20.49
C ALA A 153 -1.47 10.94 19.13
N GLU A 154 -2.53 10.94 18.32
CA GLU A 154 -2.52 10.32 17.00
C GLU A 154 -1.69 11.13 15.99
N SER A 155 -1.59 12.45 16.16
CA SER A 155 -0.79 13.31 15.28
C SER A 155 0.67 12.85 15.23
N GLN A 156 1.27 12.54 16.38
CA GLN A 156 2.66 12.06 16.49
C GLN A 156 2.89 10.76 15.72
N ARG A 157 1.86 9.91 15.59
CA ARG A 157 1.96 8.67 14.80
C ARG A 157 2.14 8.99 13.32
N VAL A 158 1.38 9.95 12.77
CA VAL A 158 1.51 10.39 11.38
C VAL A 158 2.91 10.92 11.09
N TYR A 159 3.48 11.74 11.97
CA TYR A 159 4.86 12.22 11.80
C TYR A 159 5.87 11.06 11.76
N LYS A 160 5.74 10.08 12.66
CA LYS A 160 6.58 8.87 12.67
C LYS A 160 6.37 8.02 11.42
N ASN A 161 5.14 7.89 10.91
CA ASN A 161 4.83 7.16 9.69
C ASN A 161 5.61 7.74 8.50
N PHE A 162 5.55 9.06 8.31
CA PHE A 162 6.30 9.76 7.26
C PHE A 162 7.82 9.66 7.45
N GLU A 163 8.30 9.70 8.70
CA GLU A 163 9.73 9.52 8.97
C GLU A 163 10.20 8.12 8.56
N ARG A 164 9.50 7.06 8.99
CA ARG A 164 9.84 5.68 8.62
C ARG A 164 9.73 5.44 7.13
N TRP A 165 8.70 6.00 6.49
CA TRP A 165 8.56 5.98 5.04
C TRP A 165 9.78 6.56 4.34
N ARG A 166 10.21 7.78 4.72
CA ARG A 166 11.40 8.40 4.13
C ARG A 166 12.69 7.62 4.38
N ARG A 167 12.88 7.08 5.59
CA ARG A 167 14.17 6.49 6.00
C ARG A 167 14.42 5.11 5.37
N THR A 168 13.39 4.28 5.28
CA THR A 168 13.54 2.89 4.82
C THR A 168 12.35 2.38 4.01
N GLY A 169 11.14 2.90 4.27
CA GLY A 169 9.92 2.40 3.63
C GLY A 169 9.88 2.65 2.11
N TRP A 170 10.34 3.83 1.68
CA TRP A 170 10.35 4.25 0.28
C TRP A 170 11.25 3.37 -0.58
N GLU A 171 12.52 3.21 -0.18
CA GLU A 171 13.50 2.41 -0.92
C GLU A 171 13.02 0.96 -1.04
N ARG A 172 12.56 0.37 0.07
CA ARG A 172 11.97 -0.98 0.07
C ARG A 172 10.78 -1.08 -0.88
N ALA A 173 9.88 -0.11 -0.86
CA ALA A 173 8.72 -0.11 -1.76
C ALA A 173 9.15 -0.05 -3.23
N MET A 174 10.08 0.83 -3.59
CA MET A 174 10.57 0.92 -4.98
C MET A 174 11.23 -0.39 -5.43
N THR A 175 12.02 -1.02 -4.57
CA THR A 175 12.61 -2.35 -4.85
C THR A 175 11.55 -3.44 -5.01
N GLU A 176 10.55 -3.49 -4.13
CA GLU A 176 9.46 -4.48 -4.19
C GLU A 176 8.60 -4.30 -5.46
N ILE A 177 8.32 -3.06 -5.87
CA ILE A 177 7.52 -2.75 -7.06
C ILE A 177 8.36 -2.93 -8.35
N GLY A 178 9.68 -2.84 -8.25
CA GLY A 178 10.58 -2.87 -9.41
C GLY A 178 10.58 -1.56 -10.20
N ILE A 179 10.44 -0.42 -9.51
CA ILE A 179 10.56 0.92 -10.10
C ILE A 179 11.99 1.40 -9.95
N THR A 180 12.63 1.76 -11.07
CA THR A 180 14.00 2.27 -11.08
C THR A 180 14.04 3.79 -10.94
N ASP A 181 15.23 4.36 -10.71
CA ASP A 181 15.40 5.82 -10.74
C ASP A 181 15.12 6.42 -12.13
N GLU A 182 15.36 5.65 -13.20
CA GLU A 182 15.04 6.05 -14.59
C GLU A 182 13.54 6.15 -14.80
N ASP A 183 12.77 5.16 -14.30
CA ASP A 183 11.30 5.18 -14.33
C ASP A 183 10.77 6.43 -13.59
N LEU A 184 11.33 6.76 -12.43
CA LEU A 184 10.92 7.94 -11.65
C LEU A 184 11.22 9.24 -12.40
N GLN A 185 12.39 9.33 -13.03
CA GLN A 185 12.75 10.50 -13.84
C GLN A 185 11.84 10.65 -15.06
N GLU A 186 11.46 9.54 -15.70
CA GLU A 186 10.51 9.56 -16.82
C GLU A 186 9.16 10.13 -16.38
N ILE A 187 8.66 9.74 -15.21
CA ILE A 187 7.40 10.28 -14.69
C ILE A 187 7.51 11.79 -14.42
N GLU A 188 8.62 12.27 -13.85
CA GLU A 188 8.87 13.71 -13.65
C GLU A 188 8.90 14.47 -14.98
N ASP A 189 9.59 13.92 -15.97
CA ASP A 189 9.68 14.49 -17.32
C ASP A 189 8.30 14.58 -17.99
N GLN A 190 7.49 13.52 -17.88
CA GLN A 190 6.12 13.50 -18.39
C GLN A 190 5.25 14.56 -17.70
N LYS A 191 5.38 14.71 -16.38
CA LYS A 191 4.71 15.77 -15.60
C LYS A 191 5.08 17.16 -16.11
N HIS A 192 6.36 17.39 -16.44
CA HIS A 192 6.83 18.67 -16.98
C HIS A 192 6.36 18.96 -18.42
N ARG A 193 6.17 17.94 -19.26
CA ARG A 193 5.69 18.08 -20.65
C ARG A 193 4.18 18.35 -20.74
N GLY A 194 3.42 18.01 -19.69
CA GLY A 194 2.23 18.72 -19.25
C GLY A 194 0.94 18.61 -20.08
N LYS A 195 0.91 17.99 -21.27
CA LYS A 195 -0.32 18.06 -22.09
C LYS A 195 -1.44 17.08 -21.73
N ASN A 196 -1.17 15.97 -21.04
CA ASN A 196 -2.20 15.00 -20.64
C ASN A 196 -1.90 14.27 -19.31
N PHE A 197 -0.84 14.65 -18.61
CA PHE A 197 -0.33 13.92 -17.45
C PHE A 197 -1.35 13.82 -16.31
N ASP A 198 -2.00 14.94 -15.97
CA ASP A 198 -2.97 14.99 -14.89
C ASP A 198 -4.23 14.18 -15.21
N ALA A 199 -4.71 14.25 -16.46
CA ALA A 199 -5.87 13.48 -16.92
C ALA A 199 -5.59 11.97 -16.94
N GLU A 200 -4.39 11.58 -17.37
CA GLU A 200 -3.95 10.19 -17.31
C GLU A 200 -3.80 9.70 -15.88
N THR A 201 -3.18 10.49 -15.01
CA THR A 201 -3.03 10.20 -13.58
C THR A 201 -4.39 10.00 -12.93
N GLU A 202 -5.35 10.89 -13.19
CA GLU A 202 -6.71 10.78 -12.66
C GLU A 202 -7.41 9.51 -13.16
N ARG A 203 -7.30 9.21 -14.45
CA ARG A 203 -7.85 7.97 -15.04
C ARG A 203 -7.27 6.73 -14.37
N LEU A 204 -5.95 6.67 -14.20
CA LEU A 204 -5.27 5.54 -13.58
C LEU A 204 -5.63 5.40 -12.10
N ILE A 205 -5.68 6.50 -11.34
CA ILE A 205 -6.14 6.49 -9.94
C ILE A 205 -7.55 5.94 -9.84
N ARG A 206 -8.49 6.34 -10.73
CA ARG A 206 -9.86 5.78 -10.73
C ARG A 206 -9.87 4.28 -11.02
N THR A 207 -9.07 3.81 -11.97
CA THR A 207 -8.92 2.37 -12.25
C THR A 207 -8.40 1.61 -11.03
N ILE A 208 -7.30 2.07 -10.44
CA ILE A 208 -6.67 1.50 -9.24
C ILE A 208 -7.64 1.51 -8.08
N GLN A 209 -8.29 2.65 -7.82
CA GLN A 209 -9.28 2.79 -6.77
C GLN A 209 -10.42 1.78 -6.94
N SER A 210 -10.92 1.55 -8.16
CA SER A 210 -11.97 0.56 -8.41
C SER A 210 -11.53 -0.87 -8.09
N HIS A 211 -10.24 -1.16 -8.23
CA HIS A 211 -9.65 -2.46 -7.95
C HIS A 211 -9.41 -2.68 -6.46
N TYR A 212 -8.70 -1.76 -5.79
CA TYR A 212 -8.44 -1.86 -4.35
C TYR A 212 -9.68 -1.62 -3.48
N ARG A 213 -10.78 -1.09 -4.05
CA ARG A 213 -12.11 -1.12 -3.43
C ARG A 213 -12.80 -2.49 -3.51
N LYS A 214 -12.44 -3.35 -4.47
CA LYS A 214 -13.05 -4.67 -4.69
C LYS A 214 -12.42 -5.77 -3.82
N SER A 215 -11.15 -5.65 -3.44
CA SER A 215 -10.39 -6.64 -2.65
C SER A 215 -10.70 -6.63 -1.14
N GLU A 216 -12.00 -6.59 -0.82
CA GLU A 216 -12.62 -6.52 0.50
C GLU A 216 -12.36 -5.31 1.44
N PRO A 217 -13.41 -4.89 2.17
CA PRO A 217 -14.81 -5.26 1.99
C PRO A 217 -15.52 -4.22 1.11
N GLN A 218 -16.67 -4.60 0.57
CA GLN A 218 -17.65 -3.75 -0.11
C GLN A 218 -18.26 -2.65 0.81
N HIS A 219 -17.54 -2.17 1.82
CA HIS A 219 -17.98 -1.29 2.92
C HIS A 219 -17.41 0.13 2.86
N PHE A 220 -16.76 0.54 1.76
CA PHE A 220 -16.21 1.90 1.61
C PHE A 220 -16.99 2.79 0.63
N PRO A 221 -18.33 2.92 0.73
CA PRO A 221 -19.10 3.79 -0.17
C PRO A 221 -18.68 5.24 0.05
N CYS A 222 -18.67 6.06 -1.00
CA CYS A 222 -18.55 7.51 -0.80
C CYS A 222 -19.68 7.97 0.13
N LEU A 223 -19.32 8.67 1.22
CA LEU A 223 -20.31 9.17 2.17
C LEU A 223 -20.84 10.52 1.72
N SER A 224 -22.10 10.80 2.04
CA SER A 224 -22.65 12.15 1.94
C SER A 224 -21.96 13.09 2.93
N ARG A 225 -22.08 14.39 2.68
CA ARG A 225 -21.52 15.44 3.56
C ARG A 225 -21.98 15.29 5.03
N GLN A 226 -23.26 14.98 5.25
CA GLN A 226 -23.80 14.77 6.60
C GLN A 226 -23.16 13.56 7.29
N GLN A 227 -23.04 12.44 6.58
CA GLN A 227 -22.42 11.22 7.13
C GLN A 227 -20.94 11.44 7.46
N TRP A 228 -20.22 12.24 6.67
CA TRP A 228 -18.86 12.65 7.02
C TRP A 228 -18.82 13.45 8.32
N THR A 229 -19.69 14.46 8.46
CA THR A 229 -19.81 15.25 9.70
C THR A 229 -20.06 14.34 10.91
N ASP A 230 -21.07 13.47 10.83
CA ASP A 230 -21.44 12.55 11.91
C ASP A 230 -20.26 11.64 12.32
N LEU A 231 -19.51 11.14 11.33
CA LEU A 231 -18.35 10.27 11.56
C LEU A 231 -17.19 11.00 12.25
N PHE A 232 -17.00 12.29 11.96
CA PHE A 232 -16.01 13.11 12.66
C PHE A 232 -16.46 13.50 14.07
N ASP A 233 -17.73 13.87 14.26
CA ASP A 233 -18.27 14.30 15.56
C ASP A 233 -18.29 13.16 16.58
N GLN A 234 -18.62 11.95 16.13
CA GLN A 234 -18.66 10.75 16.98
C GLN A 234 -17.27 10.11 17.18
N GLY A 235 -16.24 10.55 16.44
CA GLY A 235 -14.85 10.16 16.65
C GLY A 235 -14.46 8.74 16.22
N TYR A 236 -15.34 7.96 15.59
CA TYR A 236 -15.05 6.59 15.13
C TYR A 236 -14.53 6.57 13.67
N GLY A 237 -14.34 5.37 13.09
CA GLY A 237 -14.06 5.22 11.66
C GLY A 237 -12.71 5.79 11.20
N TYR A 238 -11.67 5.73 12.05
CA TYR A 238 -10.33 6.23 11.70
C TYR A 238 -9.73 5.50 10.49
N ASP A 239 -9.78 4.16 10.48
CA ASP A 239 -9.23 3.38 9.36
C ASP A 239 -9.99 3.62 8.07
N TYR A 240 -11.32 3.76 8.18
CA TYR A 240 -12.17 4.19 7.08
C TYR A 240 -11.74 5.54 6.52
N ARG A 241 -11.58 6.57 7.36
CA ARG A 241 -11.12 7.91 6.94
C ARG A 241 -9.76 7.84 6.26
N ALA A 242 -8.80 7.17 6.89
CA ALA A 242 -7.43 7.08 6.39
C ALA A 242 -7.37 6.41 5.01
N TRP A 243 -8.01 5.26 4.85
CA TRP A 243 -8.03 4.53 3.60
C TRP A 243 -8.82 5.26 2.51
N HIS A 244 -10.05 5.66 2.84
CA HIS A 244 -10.97 6.23 1.86
C HIS A 244 -10.49 7.60 1.36
N LEU A 245 -10.04 8.49 2.25
CA LEU A 245 -9.62 9.84 1.87
C LEU A 245 -8.25 9.85 1.17
N ALA A 246 -7.41 8.82 1.35
CA ALA A 246 -6.18 8.68 0.58
C ALA A 246 -6.46 8.39 -0.91
N LEU A 247 -7.52 7.64 -1.22
CA LEU A 247 -7.79 7.19 -2.59
C LEU A 247 -8.97 7.88 -3.28
N CYS A 248 -9.92 8.44 -2.53
CA CYS A 248 -11.09 9.13 -3.09
C CYS A 248 -10.91 10.64 -3.01
N ARG A 249 -10.44 11.24 -4.11
CA ARG A 249 -10.30 12.69 -4.22
C ARG A 249 -11.60 13.43 -3.94
N ASP A 250 -12.73 12.96 -4.48
CA ASP A 250 -14.01 13.67 -4.31
C ASP A 250 -14.42 13.74 -2.84
N CYS A 251 -14.30 12.64 -2.10
CA CYS A 251 -14.54 12.65 -0.65
C CYS A 251 -13.46 13.42 0.12
N LEU A 252 -12.21 13.40 -0.33
CA LEU A 252 -11.14 14.23 0.25
C LEU A 252 -11.47 15.72 0.12
N VAL A 253 -11.97 16.16 -1.03
CA VAL A 253 -12.41 17.53 -1.26
C VAL A 253 -13.60 17.87 -0.34
N GLU A 254 -14.62 17.02 -0.27
CA GLU A 254 -15.77 17.24 0.62
C GLU A 254 -15.33 17.36 2.10
N VAL A 255 -14.49 16.45 2.59
CA VAL A 255 -13.97 16.50 3.96
C VAL A 255 -13.06 17.72 4.18
N TYR A 256 -12.28 18.10 3.18
CA TYR A 256 -11.45 19.30 3.24
C TYR A 256 -12.33 20.55 3.40
N LEU A 257 -13.38 20.68 2.58
CA LEU A 257 -14.36 21.78 2.66
C LEU A 257 -15.13 21.79 3.98
N LEU A 258 -15.50 20.62 4.50
CA LEU A 258 -16.14 20.49 5.83
C LEU A 258 -15.25 21.00 6.97
N ARG A 259 -13.94 20.97 6.78
CA ARG A 259 -12.94 21.31 7.81
C ARG A 259 -12.22 22.63 7.52
N GLN A 260 -12.74 23.43 6.58
CA GLN A 260 -12.13 24.67 6.07
C GLN A 260 -11.89 25.74 7.15
N ASP A 261 -12.65 25.75 8.24
CA ASP A 261 -12.39 26.64 9.40
C ASP A 261 -11.00 26.45 10.03
N ARG A 262 -10.21 25.47 9.55
CA ARG A 262 -8.84 25.17 10.00
C ARG A 262 -7.78 25.17 8.88
N THR A 263 -8.12 25.56 7.65
CA THR A 263 -7.22 25.51 6.47
C THR A 263 -7.52 26.61 5.43
N ASP A 264 -6.58 27.55 5.24
CA ASP A 264 -6.66 28.68 4.28
C ASP A 264 -6.33 28.30 2.81
N ASP A 265 -6.27 27.01 2.45
CA ASP A 265 -5.77 26.60 1.12
C ASP A 265 -6.88 26.22 0.13
N ARG A 266 -6.48 26.13 -1.14
CA ARG A 266 -7.34 25.65 -2.24
C ARG A 266 -7.75 24.18 -2.00
N PRO A 267 -8.90 23.76 -2.56
CA PRO A 267 -9.31 22.36 -2.51
C PRO A 267 -8.23 21.42 -3.06
N PRO A 268 -8.08 20.21 -2.49
CA PRO A 268 -7.08 19.25 -2.94
C PRO A 268 -7.21 18.93 -4.44
N ALA A 269 -6.11 19.12 -5.15
CA ALA A 269 -5.91 18.68 -6.52
C ALA A 269 -4.93 17.50 -6.55
N ILE A 270 -4.95 16.74 -7.63
CA ILE A 270 -3.88 15.76 -7.87
C ILE A 270 -2.58 16.55 -8.06
N ASP A 271 -1.59 16.25 -7.23
CA ASP A 271 -0.24 16.80 -7.32
C ASP A 271 0.75 15.68 -7.05
N LEU A 272 1.00 14.87 -8.09
CA LEU A 272 1.79 13.66 -7.98
C LEU A 272 3.22 13.98 -7.50
N GLN A 273 3.61 13.46 -6.35
CA GLN A 273 4.98 13.51 -5.83
C GLN A 273 5.62 12.14 -6.02
N VAL A 274 6.67 12.04 -6.84
CA VAL A 274 7.32 10.75 -7.16
C VAL A 274 8.54 10.45 -6.27
N ARG A 275 8.85 11.33 -5.32
CA ARG A 275 9.92 11.18 -4.33
C ARG A 275 9.34 11.42 -2.94
N PRO A 276 9.92 10.88 -1.85
CA PRO A 276 9.37 11.03 -0.51
C PRO A 276 9.55 12.44 0.05
N LEU A 277 8.68 12.84 1.00
CA LEU A 277 8.73 14.14 1.65
C LEU A 277 10.04 14.33 2.44
N LEU A 278 10.88 15.28 2.00
CA LEU A 278 12.16 15.60 2.62
C LEU A 278 12.01 16.19 4.03
N LYS A 279 12.98 15.91 4.91
CA LYS A 279 13.02 16.44 6.28
C LYS A 279 13.12 17.98 6.24
N GLY A 280 12.24 18.68 6.95
CA GLY A 280 12.25 20.15 7.04
C GLY A 280 11.40 20.87 5.99
N LYS A 281 10.90 20.18 4.96
CA LYS A 281 9.77 20.68 4.16
C LYS A 281 8.49 20.42 4.95
N VAL A 282 8.19 21.28 5.92
CA VAL A 282 6.78 21.57 6.20
C VAL A 282 6.27 22.18 4.91
N VAL A 283 5.25 21.61 4.27
CA VAL A 283 4.60 22.24 3.12
C VAL A 283 3.82 23.44 3.65
N SER A 284 4.54 24.51 3.99
CA SER A 284 4.02 25.87 4.03
C SER A 284 4.26 26.44 2.64
N PHE A 285 3.19 26.89 2.00
CA PHE A 285 3.21 27.42 0.64
C PHE A 285 4.35 28.43 0.42
N VAL A 286 5.19 28.16 -0.58
CA VAL A 286 5.91 29.20 -1.30
C VAL A 286 5.00 29.64 -2.43
N LEU A 287 4.57 30.90 -2.36
CA LEU A 287 3.87 31.58 -3.44
C LEU A 287 4.65 31.43 -4.76
N LYS A 288 4.02 30.83 -5.76
CA LYS A 288 4.32 31.15 -7.16
C LYS A 288 3.79 32.55 -7.44
N HIS A 289 4.55 33.59 -7.11
CA HIS A 289 4.41 34.87 -7.79
C HIS A 289 5.36 34.90 -8.98
N ARG A 290 4.77 34.74 -10.17
CA ARG A 290 5.37 35.16 -11.43
C ARG A 290 4.89 36.59 -11.66
N GLY A 291 5.82 37.56 -11.64
CA GLY A 291 5.54 38.97 -11.96
C GLY A 291 6.46 39.96 -11.24
N GLU A 292 7.62 40.22 -11.87
CA GLU A 292 8.36 41.49 -11.97
C GLU A 292 8.29 42.53 -10.84
N ALA A 293 9.44 42.82 -10.19
CA ALA A 293 10.04 44.16 -10.13
C ALA A 293 11.40 44.15 -9.39
N ASN A 294 12.34 44.92 -9.92
CA ASN A 294 13.73 45.14 -9.48
C ASN A 294 13.89 45.57 -8.01
N GLY A 295 15.02 45.20 -7.39
CA GLY A 295 15.48 45.85 -6.16
C GLY A 295 16.66 45.16 -5.47
N SER A 296 17.86 45.70 -5.68
CA SER A 296 19.14 45.36 -5.03
C SER A 296 19.09 45.31 -3.49
N GLY A 297 19.84 44.40 -2.85
CA GLY A 297 19.95 44.43 -1.39
C GLY A 297 20.86 43.41 -0.72
N ARG A 298 22.15 43.41 -1.08
CA ARG A 298 23.32 43.23 -0.18
C ARG A 298 23.34 42.05 0.83
N ALA A 299 24.24 41.11 0.55
CA ALA A 299 24.74 40.11 1.49
C ALA A 299 25.45 40.75 2.69
N GLN A 300 25.20 40.24 3.91
CA GLN A 300 26.08 40.41 5.06
C GLN A 300 26.37 39.05 5.70
N ARG A 301 27.62 38.59 5.48
CA ARG A 301 28.30 37.61 6.34
C ARG A 301 28.53 38.27 7.70
N VAL A 302 28.28 37.53 8.78
CA VAL A 302 28.96 37.76 10.07
C VAL A 302 29.58 36.45 10.50
N SER A 303 30.91 36.45 10.51
CA SER A 303 31.80 35.45 11.05
C SER A 303 32.18 35.78 12.49
N ALA A 304 32.56 34.73 13.23
CA ALA A 304 33.49 34.68 14.37
C ALA A 304 32.89 34.47 15.78
N TRP A 305 33.17 33.28 16.31
CA TRP A 305 33.42 32.89 17.71
C TRP A 305 34.70 33.57 18.28
N PRO A 306 35.12 33.32 19.54
CA PRO A 306 34.46 33.55 20.83
C PRO A 306 35.44 34.36 21.75
N PRO A 307 35.23 34.39 23.08
CA PRO A 307 35.98 33.46 23.94
C PRO A 307 35.11 32.57 24.82
#